data_AF-A0A2G9MR56-F1
#
_entry.id   AF-A0A2G9MR56-F1
#
_cell.length_a   1.000
_cell.length_b   1.000
_cell.length_c   1.000
_cell.angle_alpha   90.00
_cell.angle_beta   90.00
_cell.angle_gamma   90.00
#
_symmetry.space_group_name_H-M   'P 1'
#
loop_
_entity.id
_entity.type
_entity.pdbx_description
1 polymer ?
#
loop_
_entity_poly.entity_id
_entity_poly.type
_entity_poly.pdbx_seq_one_letter_code
_entity_poly.pdbx_strand_id
1 'polypeptide(L)'
;MAFLNKGLEIVFIDERTDKSETFKYEGGIKEFVAFLNNNKTKLGEIIYFEKAKNDIIAETALQYTDGFTEQVFTFANNINTHEGGSHLTGFKTALTRSLNTYAEKKGLIPNELKFNSDDFREGLTAIISVKMPNPQFEGQTKTKLGNSEIKGIVDTIVSASLNTYLEEHPSEAKLIISKCLSAARAREAAKKARELVRRKSILGGTGLPGKLWDCSSKDNTKTELYLVEGDSAAGTAKSGRIREFQAILPLRGKVINVEKARLFKVLKNNEISTMITAIGTSIGEDFDINKIRYGKIIIMTDADVDGSHISCLLLTFFYRFMNPLIEAGKIYLAQPPLYKLQKGKQVRYVYTDDEKEKALVEMGEGVGIQRYKGLGEMDAEQLWDTTMDPSKRLLKKIEIDDAVRANEIFETLMGDEVEARREFIMEHADDVGELDI
;
A
#
# COMPACT_ATOMS: atom_id res chain seq x y z
N MET A 1 12.28 -17.21 16.94
CA MET A 1 13.20 -18.29 17.38
C MET A 1 12.47 -19.43 18.08
N ALA A 2 11.59 -19.17 19.06
CA ALA A 2 10.82 -20.22 19.75
C ALA A 2 10.00 -21.09 18.78
N PHE A 3 9.32 -20.50 17.78
CA PHE A 3 8.61 -21.26 16.74
C PHE A 3 9.49 -22.22 15.91
N LEU A 4 10.77 -21.91 15.71
CA LEU A 4 11.66 -22.72 14.85
C LEU A 4 12.24 -23.93 15.60
N ASN A 5 12.12 -23.94 16.93
CA ASN A 5 12.72 -24.94 17.81
C ASN A 5 11.64 -25.48 18.74
N LYS A 6 10.99 -26.57 18.32
CA LYS A 6 9.90 -27.22 19.08
C LYS A 6 10.35 -27.50 20.52
N GLY A 7 9.55 -27.04 21.49
CA GLY A 7 9.81 -27.22 22.91
C GLY A 7 10.86 -26.29 23.53
N LEU A 8 11.50 -25.40 22.75
CA LEU A 8 12.37 -24.37 23.29
C LEU A 8 11.54 -23.29 23.99
N GLU A 9 11.85 -23.05 25.27
CA GLU A 9 11.25 -21.99 26.07
C GLU A 9 12.20 -20.79 26.12
N ILE A 10 11.71 -19.61 25.74
CA ILE A 10 12.44 -18.35 25.80
C ILE A 10 11.64 -17.39 26.70
N VAL A 11 12.27 -16.90 27.76
CA VAL A 11 11.67 -15.96 28.70
C VAL A 11 12.39 -14.61 28.56
N PHE A 12 11.64 -13.56 28.27
CA PHE A 12 12.10 -12.18 28.31
C PHE A 12 11.61 -11.52 29.58
N ILE A 13 12.52 -10.88 30.32
CA ILE A 13 12.21 -10.17 31.56
C ILE A 13 12.77 -8.76 31.41
N ASP A 14 11.90 -7.75 31.53
CA ASP A 14 12.31 -6.34 31.57
C ASP A 14 12.35 -5.84 33.01
N GLU A 15 13.55 -5.83 33.59
CA GLU A 15 13.79 -5.37 34.97
C GLU A 15 13.46 -3.89 35.21
N ARG A 16 13.22 -3.09 34.16
CA ARG A 16 12.82 -1.68 34.30
C ARG A 16 11.32 -1.53 34.57
N THR A 17 10.52 -2.51 34.13
CA THR A 17 9.05 -2.45 34.19
C THR A 17 8.43 -3.64 34.94
N ASP A 18 9.25 -4.57 35.42
CA ASP A 18 8.85 -5.85 36.02
C ASP A 18 7.90 -6.68 35.13
N LYS A 19 7.93 -6.45 33.81
CA LYS A 19 7.16 -7.23 32.84
C LYS A 19 7.96 -8.43 32.37
N SER A 20 7.27 -9.57 32.20
CA SER A 20 7.85 -10.79 31.64
C SER A 20 6.98 -11.37 30.54
N GLU A 21 7.60 -11.86 29.48
CA GLU A 21 6.95 -12.59 28.39
C GLU A 21 7.63 -13.94 28.17
N THR A 22 6.83 -15.00 28.08
CA THR A 22 7.31 -16.37 27.87
C THR A 22 6.84 -16.90 26.53
N PHE A 23 7.78 -17.39 25.72
CA PHE A 23 7.54 -17.95 24.40
C PHE A 23 7.92 -19.43 24.38
N LYS A 24 6.94 -20.31 24.18
CA LYS A 24 7.13 -21.76 24.06
C LYS A 24 6.10 -22.34 23.11
N TYR A 25 6.56 -23.05 22.08
CA TYR A 25 5.70 -23.57 21.02
C TYR A 25 6.08 -25.03 20.71
N GLU A 26 5.13 -25.94 20.84
CA GLU A 26 5.36 -27.39 20.65
C GLU A 26 5.12 -27.81 19.19
N GLY A 27 4.15 -27.19 18.53
CA GLY A 27 3.81 -27.36 17.11
C GLY A 27 4.74 -26.61 16.15
N GLY A 28 5.73 -25.89 16.67
CA GLY A 28 6.80 -25.27 15.88
C GLY A 28 6.30 -24.33 14.78
N ILE A 29 6.78 -24.50 13.55
CA ILE A 29 6.43 -23.61 12.43
C ILE A 29 4.96 -23.70 12.01
N LYS A 30 4.24 -24.77 12.39
CA LYS A 30 2.79 -24.86 12.19
C LYS A 30 2.05 -23.81 13.03
N GLU A 31 2.46 -23.62 14.28
CA GLU A 31 1.93 -22.55 15.14
C GLU A 31 2.35 -21.17 14.65
N PHE A 32 3.50 -21.05 14.00
CA PHE A 32 3.92 -19.78 13.41
C PHE A 32 2.99 -19.35 12.26
N VAL A 33 2.60 -20.28 11.37
CA VAL A 33 1.58 -19.99 10.35
C VAL A 33 0.24 -19.64 10.99
N ALA A 34 -0.17 -20.35 12.04
CA ALA A 34 -1.42 -20.06 12.75
C ALA A 34 -1.42 -18.65 13.37
N PHE A 35 -0.29 -18.23 13.96
CA PHE A 35 -0.08 -16.90 14.51
C PHE A 35 -0.20 -15.81 13.43
N LEU A 36 0.48 -15.98 12.29
CA LEU A 36 0.44 -15.03 11.17
C LEU A 36 -0.93 -14.93 10.48
N ASN A 37 -1.75 -15.96 10.61
CA ASN A 37 -3.10 -16.02 10.04
C ASN A 37 -4.20 -15.80 11.08
N ASN A 38 -3.89 -15.37 12.31
CA ASN A 38 -4.87 -15.36 13.40
C ASN A 38 -6.13 -14.55 13.06
N ASN A 39 -5.97 -13.42 12.37
CA ASN A 39 -7.06 -12.51 12.04
C ASN A 39 -7.56 -12.61 10.58
N LYS A 40 -7.02 -13.56 9.80
CA LYS A 40 -7.36 -13.74 8.39
C LYS A 40 -8.40 -14.84 8.20
N THR A 41 -9.21 -14.77 7.15
CA THR A 41 -10.08 -15.90 6.80
C THR A 41 -9.24 -17.00 6.17
N LYS A 42 -9.10 -18.11 6.89
CA LYS A 42 -8.28 -19.27 6.51
C LYS A 42 -8.98 -20.11 5.44
N LEU A 43 -8.23 -20.54 4.43
CA LEU A 43 -8.69 -21.44 3.36
C LEU A 43 -8.09 -22.83 3.57
N GLY A 44 -8.79 -23.65 4.36
CA GLY A 44 -8.36 -25.01 4.69
C GLY A 44 -7.42 -25.08 5.89
N GLU A 45 -6.94 -26.29 6.16
CA GLU A 45 -6.04 -26.58 7.28
C GLU A 45 -4.59 -26.20 6.94
N ILE A 46 -3.75 -26.10 7.98
CA ILE A 46 -2.32 -25.83 7.78
C ILE A 46 -1.65 -27.09 7.24
N ILE A 47 -1.15 -26.99 6.00
CA ILE A 47 -0.36 -28.03 5.34
C ILE A 47 1.02 -28.02 5.97
N TYR A 48 1.42 -29.15 6.56
CA TYR A 48 2.68 -29.28 7.26
C TYR A 48 3.41 -30.56 6.87
N PHE A 49 4.71 -30.46 6.62
CA PHE A 49 5.56 -31.62 6.41
C PHE A 49 7.02 -31.34 6.82
N GLU A 50 7.65 -32.36 7.37
CA GLU A 50 9.08 -32.40 7.71
C GLU A 50 9.69 -33.64 7.07
N LYS A 51 10.66 -33.46 6.16
CA LYS A 51 11.33 -34.56 5.45
C LYS A 51 12.83 -34.32 5.36
N ALA A 52 13.59 -35.41 5.44
CA ALA A 52 15.04 -35.40 5.26
C ALA A 52 15.42 -36.00 3.90
N LYS A 53 16.41 -35.41 3.23
CA LYS A 53 17.04 -35.93 2.00
C LYS A 53 18.48 -35.43 1.94
N ASN A 54 19.44 -36.34 1.74
CA ASN A 54 20.87 -36.02 1.64
C ASN A 54 21.40 -35.18 2.82
N ASP A 55 21.12 -35.61 4.06
CA ASP A 55 21.47 -34.91 5.31
C ASP A 55 20.89 -33.49 5.48
N ILE A 56 19.95 -33.11 4.60
CA ILE A 56 19.21 -31.86 4.66
C ILE A 56 17.79 -32.15 5.11
N ILE A 57 17.34 -31.45 6.15
CA ILE A 57 15.96 -31.50 6.63
C ILE A 57 15.25 -30.26 6.08
N ALA A 58 14.15 -30.45 5.35
CA ALA A 58 13.25 -29.38 4.97
C ALA A 58 11.94 -29.53 5.74
N GLU A 59 11.63 -28.51 6.53
CA GLU A 59 10.40 -28.38 7.31
C GLU A 59 9.60 -27.21 6.73
N THR A 60 8.39 -27.48 6.27
CA THR A 60 7.53 -26.48 5.64
C THR A 60 6.14 -26.51 6.25
N ALA A 61 5.63 -25.33 6.60
CA ALA A 61 4.23 -25.10 6.95
C ALA A 61 3.64 -24.05 6.01
N LEU A 62 2.45 -24.27 5.49
CA LEU A 62 1.76 -23.28 4.65
C LEU A 62 0.24 -23.36 4.76
N GLN A 63 -0.41 -22.22 4.56
CA GLN A 63 -1.86 -22.11 4.56
C GLN A 63 -2.28 -20.93 3.67
N TYR A 64 -3.35 -21.11 2.91
CA TYR A 64 -3.95 -20.02 2.14
C TYR A 64 -4.96 -19.25 2.99
N THR A 65 -5.14 -17.98 2.64
CA THR A 65 -6.16 -17.10 3.20
C THR A 65 -6.94 -16.43 2.07
N ASP A 66 -8.04 -15.74 2.40
CA ASP A 66 -8.77 -14.91 1.46
C ASP A 66 -8.01 -13.63 1.05
N GLY A 67 -7.01 -13.22 1.86
CA GLY A 67 -6.15 -12.06 1.65
C GLY A 67 -5.39 -12.06 0.32
N PHE A 68 -4.86 -10.90 -0.07
CA PHE A 68 -4.24 -10.71 -1.39
C PHE A 68 -2.70 -10.73 -1.38
N THR A 69 -2.09 -10.68 -0.20
CA THR A 69 -0.64 -10.57 -0.03
C THR A 69 0.00 -11.95 0.15
N GLU A 70 1.18 -12.14 -0.47
CA GLU A 70 2.08 -13.27 -0.17
C GLU A 70 2.85 -12.97 1.12
N GLN A 71 2.87 -13.91 2.07
CA GLN A 71 3.69 -13.85 3.28
C GLN A 71 4.53 -15.12 3.40
N VAL A 72 5.73 -15.10 2.79
CA VAL A 72 6.63 -16.25 2.78
C VAL A 72 7.90 -15.92 3.56
N PHE A 73 8.13 -16.63 4.65
CA PHE A 73 9.34 -16.50 5.46
C PHE A 73 10.22 -17.72 5.29
N THR A 74 11.52 -17.50 5.15
CA THR A 74 12.47 -18.59 4.93
C THR A 74 13.62 -18.55 5.92
N PHE A 75 14.07 -19.73 6.32
CA PHE A 75 15.11 -19.92 7.32
C PHE A 75 16.09 -21.00 6.90
N ALA A 76 17.37 -20.76 7.16
CA ALA A 76 18.42 -21.76 7.04
C ALA A 76 19.18 -21.86 8.36
N ASN A 77 19.14 -23.02 9.02
CA ASN A 77 19.73 -23.25 10.35
C ASN A 77 19.32 -22.16 11.37
N ASN A 78 18.02 -21.89 11.47
CA ASN A 78 17.40 -20.85 12.32
C ASN A 78 17.72 -19.38 11.96
N ILE A 79 18.51 -19.12 10.92
CA ILE A 79 18.81 -17.77 10.42
C ILE A 79 17.73 -17.37 9.40
N ASN A 80 17.12 -16.20 9.58
CA ASN A 80 16.15 -15.65 8.64
C ASN A 80 16.85 -15.19 7.35
N THR A 81 16.49 -15.83 6.24
CA THR A 81 16.97 -15.47 4.91
C THR A 81 15.94 -14.59 4.19
N HIS A 82 15.81 -13.34 4.62
CA HIS A 82 14.79 -12.42 4.12
C HIS A 82 15.01 -11.98 2.66
N GLU A 83 16.25 -12.05 2.15
CA GLU A 83 16.55 -11.88 0.72
C GLU A 83 16.32 -13.18 -0.08
N GLY A 84 15.84 -14.23 0.57
CA GLY A 84 15.47 -15.51 -0.03
C GLY A 84 16.66 -16.45 -0.21
N GLY A 85 16.73 -17.10 -1.38
CA GLY A 85 17.80 -18.05 -1.70
C GLY A 85 17.31 -19.28 -2.45
N SER A 86 18.18 -20.28 -2.53
CA SER A 86 17.95 -21.52 -3.28
C SER A 86 16.75 -22.32 -2.76
N HIS A 87 16.54 -22.40 -1.45
CA HIS A 87 15.38 -23.01 -0.80
C HIS A 87 14.07 -22.31 -1.16
N LEU A 88 14.00 -20.97 -1.09
CA LEU A 88 12.82 -20.21 -1.51
C LEU A 88 12.51 -20.44 -2.99
N THR A 89 13.54 -20.43 -3.84
CA THR A 89 13.38 -20.69 -5.28
C THR A 89 12.83 -22.10 -5.54
N GLY A 90 13.34 -23.10 -4.81
CA GLY A 90 12.88 -24.48 -4.88
C GLY A 90 11.42 -24.63 -4.46
N PHE A 91 11.05 -24.00 -3.34
CA PHE A 91 9.67 -23.96 -2.86
C PHE A 91 8.71 -23.32 -3.88
N LYS A 92 9.04 -22.12 -4.39
CA LYS A 92 8.18 -21.42 -5.37
C LYS A 92 7.99 -22.24 -6.65
N THR A 93 9.06 -22.88 -7.13
CA THR A 93 9.01 -23.75 -8.31
C THR A 93 8.09 -24.96 -8.09
N ALA A 94 8.27 -25.66 -6.97
CA ALA A 94 7.47 -26.82 -6.63
C ALA A 94 5.99 -26.49 -6.41
N LEU A 95 5.70 -25.40 -5.68
CA LEU A 95 4.34 -24.92 -5.43
C LEU A 95 3.59 -24.65 -6.74
N THR A 96 4.17 -23.83 -7.62
CA THR A 96 3.57 -23.48 -8.91
C THR A 96 3.33 -24.72 -9.76
N ARG A 97 4.33 -25.61 -9.88
CA ARG A 97 4.21 -26.83 -10.68
C ARG A 97 3.14 -27.78 -10.13
N SER A 98 3.15 -28.06 -8.83
CA SER A 98 2.21 -28.98 -8.18
C SER A 98 0.77 -28.51 -8.30
N LEU A 99 0.49 -27.23 -8.01
CA LEU A 99 -0.86 -26.69 -8.12
C LEU A 99 -1.34 -26.62 -9.58
N ASN A 100 -0.46 -26.23 -10.51
CA ASN A 100 -0.82 -26.19 -11.93
C ASN A 100 -1.14 -27.58 -12.47
N THR A 101 -0.27 -28.57 -12.23
CA THR A 101 -0.50 -29.95 -12.67
C THR A 101 -1.76 -30.54 -12.06
N TYR A 102 -2.04 -30.26 -10.77
CA TYR A 102 -3.29 -30.70 -10.15
C TYR A 102 -4.53 -30.06 -10.80
N ALA A 103 -4.49 -28.75 -11.04
CA ALA A 103 -5.59 -28.03 -11.67
C ALA A 103 -5.86 -28.50 -13.10
N GLU A 104 -4.81 -28.75 -13.90
CA GLU A 104 -4.91 -29.34 -15.25
C GLU A 104 -5.53 -30.73 -15.19
N LYS A 105 -5.00 -31.62 -14.35
CA LYS A 105 -5.46 -33.01 -14.21
C LYS A 105 -6.94 -33.11 -13.80
N LYS A 106 -7.41 -32.20 -12.95
CA LYS A 106 -8.80 -32.16 -12.47
C LYS A 106 -9.72 -31.31 -13.36
N GLY A 107 -9.23 -30.74 -14.45
CA GLY A 107 -10.01 -29.89 -15.36
C GLY A 107 -10.54 -28.61 -14.70
N LEU A 108 -9.82 -28.06 -13.74
CA LEU A 108 -10.21 -26.87 -12.97
C LEU A 108 -9.75 -25.56 -13.62
N ILE A 109 -9.04 -25.63 -14.73
CA ILE A 109 -8.56 -24.47 -15.49
C ILE A 109 -9.53 -24.18 -16.65
N PRO A 110 -10.16 -22.99 -16.71
CA PRO A 110 -10.92 -22.57 -17.88
C PRO A 110 -10.02 -22.43 -19.11
N ASN A 111 -10.51 -22.82 -20.29
CA ASN A 111 -9.75 -22.90 -21.55
C ASN A 111 -9.02 -21.60 -21.98
N GLU A 112 -9.41 -20.44 -21.47
CA GLU A 112 -8.85 -19.13 -21.86
C GLU A 112 -7.91 -18.51 -20.81
N LEU A 113 -7.81 -19.10 -19.62
CA LEU A 113 -7.05 -18.50 -18.52
C LEU A 113 -5.75 -19.26 -18.28
N LYS A 114 -4.63 -18.55 -18.40
CA LYS A 114 -3.31 -19.09 -18.06
C LYS A 114 -2.89 -18.57 -16.70
N PHE A 115 -2.47 -19.47 -15.82
CA PHE A 115 -1.80 -19.10 -14.57
C PHE A 115 -0.39 -18.58 -14.83
N ASN A 116 0.05 -17.67 -13.98
CA ASN A 116 1.46 -17.36 -13.79
C ASN A 116 1.90 -17.78 -12.37
N SER A 117 3.17 -17.58 -12.04
CA SER A 117 3.70 -18.00 -10.73
C SER A 117 3.12 -17.20 -9.56
N ASP A 118 2.76 -15.93 -9.77
CA ASP A 118 2.23 -15.03 -8.73
C ASP A 118 0.79 -15.40 -8.35
N ASP A 119 -0.01 -15.85 -9.32
CA ASP A 119 -1.40 -16.27 -9.08
C ASP A 119 -1.49 -17.40 -8.04
N PHE A 120 -0.48 -18.27 -7.99
CA PHE A 120 -0.40 -19.35 -7.00
C PHE A 120 0.09 -18.87 -5.63
N ARG A 121 0.65 -17.68 -5.51
CA ARG A 121 1.17 -17.16 -4.23
C ARG A 121 0.25 -16.12 -3.58
N GLU A 122 -0.76 -15.63 -4.31
CA GLU A 122 -1.72 -14.67 -3.75
C GLU A 122 -2.45 -15.25 -2.54
N GLY A 123 -2.30 -14.60 -1.38
CA GLY A 123 -2.94 -15.01 -0.12
C GLY A 123 -2.28 -16.20 0.58
N LEU A 124 -1.09 -16.62 0.13
CA LEU A 124 -0.31 -17.69 0.75
C LEU A 124 0.48 -17.15 1.94
N THR A 125 0.34 -17.80 3.08
CA THR A 125 1.28 -17.70 4.21
C THR A 125 2.10 -18.98 4.29
N ALA A 126 3.42 -18.90 4.25
CA ALA A 126 4.30 -20.06 4.34
C ALA A 126 5.58 -19.80 5.13
N ILE A 127 6.01 -20.80 5.89
CA ILE A 127 7.29 -20.86 6.58
C ILE A 127 8.09 -22.02 5.99
N ILE A 128 9.29 -21.74 5.47
CA ILE A 128 10.22 -22.75 4.95
C ILE A 128 11.49 -22.73 5.80
N SER A 129 11.74 -23.79 6.55
CA SER A 129 12.94 -23.96 7.37
C SER A 129 13.79 -25.11 6.84
N VAL A 130 15.03 -24.82 6.46
CA VAL A 130 16.01 -25.85 6.07
C VAL A 130 17.08 -25.99 7.13
N LYS A 131 17.42 -27.24 7.49
CA LYS A 131 18.55 -27.58 8.35
C LYS A 131 19.56 -28.35 7.51
N MET A 132 20.80 -27.87 7.47
CA MET A 132 21.82 -28.44 6.58
C MET A 132 23.25 -28.29 7.11
N PRO A 133 24.16 -29.22 6.75
CA PRO A 133 25.58 -29.03 6.96
C PRO A 133 26.13 -27.95 6.01
N ASN A 134 27.11 -27.17 6.49
CA ASN A 134 27.89 -26.20 5.69
C ASN A 134 27.04 -25.22 4.84
N PRO A 135 26.15 -24.42 5.47
CA PRO A 135 25.37 -23.41 4.74
C PRO A 135 26.30 -22.32 4.17
N GLN A 136 26.11 -21.99 2.91
CA GLN A 136 26.77 -20.92 2.19
C GLN A 136 25.78 -19.79 1.97
N PHE A 137 26.14 -18.58 2.40
CA PHE A 137 25.30 -17.40 2.24
C PHE A 137 25.95 -16.40 1.30
N GLU A 138 25.12 -15.67 0.55
CA GLU A 138 25.57 -14.50 -0.19
C GLU A 138 25.71 -13.31 0.79
N GLY A 139 26.85 -12.62 0.74
CA GLY A 139 27.12 -11.45 1.57
C GLY A 139 27.43 -11.74 3.05
N GLN A 140 27.83 -10.69 3.77
CA GLN A 140 28.25 -10.77 5.17
C GLN A 140 27.08 -10.99 6.14
N THR A 141 25.90 -10.48 5.81
CA THR A 141 24.71 -10.44 6.66
C THR A 141 23.94 -11.77 6.70
N LYS A 142 24.39 -12.80 5.97
CA LYS A 142 23.78 -14.14 5.90
C LYS A 142 22.29 -14.13 5.54
N THR A 143 21.91 -13.24 4.63
CA THR A 143 20.52 -12.91 4.31
C THR A 143 19.93 -13.73 3.17
N LYS A 144 20.79 -14.39 2.39
CA LYS A 144 20.39 -15.19 1.23
C LYS A 144 21.18 -16.49 1.14
N LEU A 145 20.48 -17.61 0.99
CA LEU A 145 21.10 -18.93 0.89
C LEU A 145 21.60 -19.21 -0.54
N GLY A 146 22.89 -19.51 -0.69
CA GLY A 146 23.58 -19.70 -1.96
C GLY A 146 23.79 -21.15 -2.41
N ASN A 147 23.54 -22.14 -1.55
CA ASN A 147 23.70 -23.57 -1.89
C ASN A 147 22.76 -24.00 -3.02
N SER A 148 23.26 -24.14 -4.25
CA SER A 148 22.46 -24.42 -5.44
C SER A 148 21.68 -25.75 -5.39
N GLU A 149 22.24 -26.76 -4.74
CA GLU A 149 21.70 -28.11 -4.56
C GLU A 149 20.42 -28.11 -3.71
N ILE A 150 20.29 -27.16 -2.79
CA ILE A 150 19.12 -27.03 -1.90
C ILE A 150 17.85 -26.77 -2.70
N LYS A 151 17.95 -26.05 -3.82
CA LYS A 151 16.81 -25.80 -4.70
C LYS A 151 16.14 -27.12 -5.14
N GLY A 152 16.92 -28.07 -5.65
CA GLY A 152 16.38 -29.34 -6.14
C GLY A 152 15.86 -30.25 -5.04
N ILE A 153 16.50 -30.19 -3.86
CA ILE A 153 16.09 -30.97 -2.68
C ILE A 153 14.75 -30.48 -2.15
N VAL A 154 14.62 -29.17 -1.89
CA VAL A 154 13.38 -28.55 -1.44
C VAL A 154 12.27 -28.74 -2.47
N ASP A 155 12.56 -28.54 -3.76
CA ASP A 155 11.60 -28.76 -4.84
C ASP A 155 11.03 -30.19 -4.83
N THR A 156 11.90 -31.19 -4.69
CA THR A 156 11.46 -32.60 -4.62
C THR A 156 10.56 -32.86 -3.41
N ILE A 157 10.99 -32.42 -2.22
CA ILE A 157 10.27 -32.67 -0.96
C ILE A 157 8.90 -31.99 -0.99
N VAL A 158 8.86 -30.72 -1.40
CA VAL A 158 7.63 -29.92 -1.46
C VAL A 158 6.69 -30.50 -2.51
N SER A 159 7.17 -30.80 -3.72
CA SER A 159 6.28 -31.36 -4.75
C SER A 159 5.70 -32.71 -4.35
N ALA A 160 6.49 -33.62 -3.77
CA ALA A 160 5.97 -34.91 -3.31
C ALA A 160 4.90 -34.72 -2.22
N SER A 161 5.21 -33.95 -1.18
CA SER A 161 4.33 -33.76 -0.02
C SER A 161 3.04 -33.01 -0.40
N LEU A 162 3.16 -31.96 -1.22
CA LEU A 162 2.02 -31.17 -1.66
C LEU A 162 1.12 -31.97 -2.62
N ASN A 163 1.68 -32.75 -3.54
CA ASN A 163 0.87 -33.58 -4.42
C ASN A 163 0.08 -34.64 -3.65
N THR A 164 0.70 -35.28 -2.64
CA THR A 164 0.00 -36.19 -1.73
C THR A 164 -1.14 -35.48 -1.02
N TYR A 165 -0.88 -34.31 -0.42
CA TYR A 165 -1.90 -33.54 0.29
C TYR A 165 -3.10 -33.20 -0.61
N LEU A 166 -2.86 -32.71 -1.83
CA LEU A 166 -3.92 -32.29 -2.75
C LEU A 166 -4.83 -33.45 -3.22
N GLU A 167 -4.28 -34.67 -3.32
CA GLU A 167 -5.08 -35.86 -3.65
C GLU A 167 -5.83 -36.39 -2.43
N GLU A 168 -5.27 -36.28 -1.22
CA GLU A 168 -5.92 -36.68 0.04
C GLU A 168 -7.03 -35.70 0.48
N HIS A 169 -6.89 -34.41 0.16
CA HIS A 169 -7.80 -33.33 0.59
C HIS A 169 -8.43 -32.59 -0.61
N PRO A 170 -9.26 -33.26 -1.43
CA PRO A 170 -9.76 -32.70 -2.68
C PRO A 170 -10.70 -31.49 -2.50
N SER A 171 -11.40 -31.38 -1.38
CA SER A 171 -12.23 -30.22 -1.05
C SER A 171 -11.39 -28.96 -0.84
N GLU A 172 -10.33 -29.07 -0.03
CA GLU A 172 -9.39 -27.97 0.23
C GLU A 172 -8.57 -27.62 -1.01
N ALA A 173 -8.11 -28.63 -1.76
CA ALA A 173 -7.43 -28.42 -3.03
C ALA A 173 -8.28 -27.58 -4.00
N LYS A 174 -9.59 -27.85 -4.11
CA LYS A 174 -10.51 -27.03 -4.92
C LYS A 174 -10.63 -25.59 -4.41
N LEU A 175 -10.64 -25.36 -3.09
CA LEU A 175 -10.66 -24.02 -2.51
C LEU A 175 -9.39 -23.24 -2.87
N ILE A 176 -8.22 -23.86 -2.72
CA ILE A 176 -6.92 -23.27 -3.06
C ILE A 176 -6.86 -22.93 -4.56
N ILE A 177 -7.23 -23.87 -5.44
CA ILE A 177 -7.24 -23.62 -6.88
C ILE A 177 -8.26 -22.54 -7.27
N SER A 178 -9.42 -22.48 -6.60
CA SER A 178 -10.41 -21.41 -6.81
C SER A 178 -9.85 -20.03 -6.43
N LYS A 179 -9.09 -19.95 -5.33
CA LYS A 179 -8.38 -18.72 -4.93
C LYS A 179 -7.35 -18.31 -5.98
N CYS A 180 -6.53 -19.25 -6.46
CA CYS A 180 -5.57 -19.01 -7.54
C CYS A 180 -6.29 -18.52 -8.82
N LEU A 181 -7.42 -19.15 -9.17
CA LEU A 181 -8.23 -18.79 -10.34
C LEU A 181 -8.78 -17.36 -10.22
N SER A 182 -9.21 -16.97 -9.02
CA SER A 182 -9.65 -15.62 -8.71
C SER A 182 -8.52 -14.60 -8.90
N ALA A 183 -7.30 -14.93 -8.47
CA ALA A 183 -6.10 -14.12 -8.67
C ALA A 183 -5.78 -13.94 -10.17
N ALA A 184 -5.73 -15.04 -10.92
CA ALA A 184 -5.47 -15.02 -12.36
C ALA A 184 -6.52 -14.21 -13.14
N ARG A 185 -7.81 -14.34 -12.81
CA ARG A 185 -8.89 -13.52 -13.39
C ARG A 185 -8.72 -12.04 -13.05
N ALA A 186 -8.35 -11.72 -11.81
CA ALA A 186 -8.10 -10.36 -11.38
C ALA A 186 -6.90 -9.74 -12.11
N ARG A 187 -5.83 -10.51 -12.35
CA ARG A 187 -4.65 -10.09 -13.13
C ARG A 187 -5.01 -9.80 -14.58
N GLU A 188 -5.71 -10.70 -15.27
CA GLU A 188 -6.18 -10.45 -16.65
C GLU A 188 -7.13 -9.26 -16.73
N ALA A 189 -8.02 -9.10 -15.76
CA ALA A 189 -8.89 -7.92 -15.65
C ALA A 189 -8.08 -6.64 -15.44
N ALA A 190 -7.04 -6.67 -14.60
CA ALA A 190 -6.15 -5.54 -14.37
C ALA A 190 -5.38 -5.18 -15.65
N LYS A 191 -4.84 -6.16 -16.38
CA LYS A 191 -4.17 -5.94 -17.67
C LYS A 191 -5.11 -5.27 -18.67
N LYS A 192 -6.33 -5.78 -18.85
CA LYS A 192 -7.35 -5.17 -19.71
C LYS A 192 -7.72 -3.75 -19.24
N ALA A 193 -7.81 -3.52 -17.93
CA ALA A 193 -8.08 -2.19 -17.38
C ALA A 193 -6.93 -1.21 -17.65
N ARG A 194 -5.67 -1.62 -17.48
CA ARG A 194 -4.50 -0.80 -17.84
C ARG A 194 -4.50 -0.46 -19.33
N GLU A 195 -4.77 -1.43 -20.19
CA GLU A 195 -4.88 -1.21 -21.64
C GLU A 195 -5.99 -0.21 -22.00
N LEU A 196 -7.15 -0.28 -21.34
CA LEU A 196 -8.25 0.69 -21.53
C LEU A 196 -7.85 2.10 -21.10
N VAL A 197 -7.18 2.25 -19.96
CA VAL A 197 -6.65 3.54 -19.49
C VAL A 197 -5.63 4.09 -20.49
N ARG A 198 -4.73 3.23 -21.00
CA ARG A 198 -3.75 3.60 -22.02
C ARG A 198 -4.40 4.00 -23.34
N ARG A 199 -5.43 3.29 -23.81
CA ARG A 199 -6.15 3.63 -25.06
C ARG A 199 -6.92 4.95 -24.96
N LYS A 200 -7.50 5.27 -23.79
CA LYS A 200 -8.11 6.59 -23.54
C LYS A 200 -7.10 7.72 -23.72
N SER A 201 -5.83 7.49 -23.42
CA SER A 201 -4.74 8.44 -23.66
C SER A 201 -4.38 8.63 -25.15
N ILE A 202 -4.82 7.75 -26.06
CA ILE A 202 -4.38 7.75 -27.47
C ILE A 202 -5.50 8.23 -28.43
N LEU A 203 -6.78 7.98 -28.14
CA LEU A 203 -7.90 8.17 -29.08
C LEU A 203 -8.56 9.56 -29.06
N GLY A 204 -8.33 10.40 -28.05
CA GLY A 204 -8.72 11.81 -28.08
C GLY A 204 -7.48 12.64 -28.44
N GLY A 205 -7.57 13.58 -29.39
CA GLY A 205 -6.42 14.31 -29.97
C GLY A 205 -5.48 15.08 -29.01
N THR A 206 -5.66 14.97 -27.70
CA THR A 206 -4.73 15.40 -26.64
C THR A 206 -4.49 14.35 -25.54
N GLY A 207 -5.21 13.22 -25.51
CA GLY A 207 -5.02 12.13 -24.55
C GLY A 207 -5.40 12.43 -23.10
N LEU A 208 -5.90 13.62 -22.80
CA LEU A 208 -6.12 14.10 -21.44
C LEU A 208 -7.56 13.86 -20.95
N PRO A 209 -7.76 13.69 -19.64
CA PRO A 209 -9.09 13.53 -19.07
C PRO A 209 -9.96 14.77 -19.28
N GLY A 210 -11.24 14.60 -19.67
CA GLY A 210 -12.14 15.73 -19.95
C GLY A 210 -12.44 16.65 -18.76
N LYS A 211 -12.22 16.18 -17.53
CA LYS A 211 -12.35 17.00 -16.31
C LYS A 211 -11.07 17.75 -15.92
N LEU A 212 -9.94 17.43 -16.53
CA LEU A 212 -8.67 18.11 -16.27
C LEU A 212 -8.70 19.49 -16.95
N TRP A 213 -8.53 20.54 -16.15
CA TRP A 213 -8.15 21.83 -16.68
C TRP A 213 -6.63 21.87 -16.74
N ASP A 214 -6.05 21.68 -17.91
CA ASP A 214 -4.60 21.61 -18.05
C ASP A 214 -3.92 23.00 -17.99
N CYS A 215 -2.59 23.02 -17.83
CA CYS A 215 -1.75 24.19 -18.01
C CYS A 215 -1.20 24.27 -19.44
N SER A 216 -0.80 25.45 -19.90
CA SER A 216 -0.25 25.62 -21.26
C SER A 216 1.22 25.19 -21.39
N SER A 217 2.00 25.29 -20.31
CA SER A 217 3.39 24.86 -20.29
C SER A 217 3.49 23.34 -20.25
N LYS A 218 4.54 22.82 -20.91
CA LYS A 218 4.94 21.40 -20.88
C LYS A 218 6.25 21.18 -20.11
N ASP A 219 6.83 22.26 -19.55
CA ASP A 219 8.04 22.21 -18.74
C ASP A 219 7.72 21.64 -17.36
N ASN A 220 7.91 20.33 -17.20
CA ASN A 220 7.60 19.61 -15.96
C ASN A 220 8.49 20.02 -14.78
N THR A 221 9.47 20.92 -14.94
CA THR A 221 10.22 21.47 -13.80
C THR A 221 9.43 22.56 -13.07
N LYS A 222 8.45 23.16 -13.73
CA LYS A 222 7.66 24.30 -13.23
C LYS A 222 6.18 24.00 -13.10
N THR A 223 5.67 23.04 -13.85
CA THR A 223 4.23 22.75 -13.87
C THR A 223 3.77 22.05 -12.60
N GLU A 224 2.53 22.34 -12.20
CA GLU A 224 1.90 21.90 -10.97
C GLU A 224 0.52 21.33 -11.28
N LEU A 225 0.17 20.21 -10.67
CA LEU A 225 -1.16 19.63 -10.72
C LEU A 225 -1.81 19.72 -9.35
N TYR A 226 -2.92 20.43 -9.23
CA TYR A 226 -3.74 20.45 -8.03
C TYR A 226 -4.84 19.39 -8.14
N LEU A 227 -4.86 18.47 -7.18
CA LEU A 227 -5.95 17.53 -6.97
C LEU A 227 -6.91 18.16 -5.96
N VAL A 228 -8.07 18.61 -6.43
CA VAL A 228 -8.97 19.46 -5.62
C VAL A 228 -10.23 18.70 -5.25
N GLU A 229 -10.62 18.76 -3.98
CA GLU A 229 -11.86 18.17 -3.50
C GLU A 229 -13.09 18.94 -4.01
N GLY A 230 -13.98 18.24 -4.71
CA GLY A 230 -15.26 18.78 -5.17
C GLY A 230 -15.17 19.72 -6.38
N ASP A 231 -16.28 19.86 -7.10
CA ASP A 231 -16.34 20.74 -8.28
C ASP A 231 -16.34 22.23 -7.90
N SER A 232 -16.85 22.56 -6.70
CA SER A 232 -16.98 23.96 -6.25
C SER A 232 -15.61 24.59 -6.02
N ALA A 233 -14.81 24.02 -5.10
CA ALA A 233 -13.46 24.49 -4.83
C ALA A 233 -12.57 24.40 -6.08
N ALA A 234 -12.73 23.36 -6.89
CA ALA A 234 -11.99 23.23 -8.14
C ALA A 234 -12.36 24.31 -9.18
N GLY A 235 -13.61 24.78 -9.20
CA GLY A 235 -14.06 25.91 -10.02
C GLY A 235 -13.43 27.24 -9.59
N THR A 236 -13.35 27.48 -8.28
CA THR A 236 -12.62 28.61 -7.69
C THR A 236 -11.13 28.53 -8.03
N ALA A 237 -10.50 27.38 -7.81
CA ALA A 237 -9.09 27.14 -8.12
C ALA A 237 -8.79 27.33 -9.62
N LYS A 238 -9.66 26.85 -10.50
CA LYS A 238 -9.56 27.06 -11.95
C LYS A 238 -9.54 28.54 -12.32
N SER A 239 -10.30 29.36 -11.60
CA SER A 239 -10.43 30.79 -11.85
C SER A 239 -9.24 31.58 -11.30
N GLY A 240 -8.73 31.20 -10.13
CA GLY A 240 -7.59 31.87 -9.46
C GLY A 240 -6.19 31.43 -9.93
N ARG A 241 -6.07 30.28 -10.63
CA ARG A 241 -4.76 29.75 -11.03
C ARG A 241 -4.04 30.59 -12.09
N ILE A 242 -2.72 30.42 -12.14
CA ILE A 242 -1.94 30.79 -13.32
C ILE A 242 -1.96 29.66 -14.34
N ARG A 243 -2.74 29.87 -15.41
CA ARG A 243 -2.97 28.88 -16.49
C ARG A 243 -1.70 28.43 -17.20
N GLU A 244 -0.62 29.20 -17.10
CA GLU A 244 0.66 28.86 -17.70
C GLU A 244 1.26 27.59 -17.10
N PHE A 245 1.27 27.46 -15.77
CA PHE A 245 1.96 26.37 -15.09
C PHE A 245 1.10 25.55 -14.12
N GLN A 246 -0.13 25.99 -13.80
CA GLN A 246 -0.99 25.28 -12.84
C GLN A 246 -2.16 24.58 -13.54
N ALA A 247 -2.21 23.26 -13.43
CA ALA A 247 -3.31 22.40 -13.83
C ALA A 247 -4.20 22.07 -12.63
N ILE A 248 -5.50 21.92 -12.85
CA ILE A 248 -6.49 21.63 -11.81
C ILE A 248 -7.26 20.37 -12.22
N LEU A 249 -7.31 19.39 -11.32
CA LEU A 249 -8.08 18.18 -11.48
C LEU A 249 -9.10 18.05 -10.34
N PRO A 250 -10.40 18.24 -10.59
CA PRO A 250 -11.44 18.02 -9.60
C PRO A 250 -11.58 16.53 -9.28
N LEU A 251 -11.71 16.24 -7.99
CA LEU A 251 -12.03 14.92 -7.44
C LEU A 251 -13.47 14.90 -6.93
N ARG A 252 -14.26 13.92 -7.36
CA ARG A 252 -15.67 13.79 -6.95
C ARG A 252 -15.88 12.59 -6.03
N GLY A 253 -16.43 12.87 -4.86
CA GLY A 253 -16.71 11.86 -3.84
C GLY A 253 -15.44 11.29 -3.21
N LYS A 254 -15.62 10.34 -2.29
CA LYS A 254 -14.49 9.69 -1.61
C LYS A 254 -13.74 8.78 -2.57
N VAL A 255 -12.43 8.96 -2.64
CA VAL A 255 -11.53 8.10 -3.41
C VAL A 255 -11.66 6.66 -2.89
N ILE A 256 -11.55 5.67 -3.78
CA ILE A 256 -11.60 4.27 -3.35
C ILE A 256 -10.41 3.98 -2.43
N ASN A 257 -10.66 3.34 -1.28
CA ASN A 257 -9.57 2.80 -0.46
C ASN A 257 -8.90 1.67 -1.25
N VAL A 258 -7.67 1.94 -1.67
CA VAL A 258 -6.88 1.05 -2.50
C VAL A 258 -6.27 -0.11 -1.75
N GLU A 259 -6.07 0.03 -0.43
CA GLU A 259 -5.49 -1.01 0.41
C GLU A 259 -6.37 -2.26 0.41
N LYS A 260 -7.69 -2.04 0.44
CA LYS A 260 -8.72 -3.09 0.45
C LYS A 260 -9.17 -3.53 -0.94
N ALA A 261 -8.56 -3.00 -2.00
CA ALA A 261 -9.06 -3.15 -3.35
C ALA A 261 -7.99 -3.71 -4.29
N ARG A 262 -8.32 -4.82 -4.96
CA ARG A 262 -7.51 -5.36 -6.06
C ARG A 262 -7.31 -4.32 -7.16
N LEU A 263 -6.15 -4.37 -7.80
CA LEU A 263 -5.72 -3.44 -8.86
C LEU A 263 -6.77 -3.21 -9.96
N PHE A 264 -7.48 -4.25 -10.42
CA PHE A 264 -8.51 -4.07 -11.46
C PHE A 264 -9.70 -3.22 -11.00
N LYS A 265 -10.08 -3.29 -9.72
CA LYS A 265 -11.18 -2.51 -9.14
C LYS A 265 -10.73 -1.05 -8.98
N VAL A 266 -9.49 -0.85 -8.55
CA VAL A 266 -8.83 0.45 -8.48
C VAL A 266 -8.79 1.12 -9.86
N LEU A 267 -8.33 0.39 -10.89
CA LEU A 267 -8.28 0.90 -12.26
C LEU A 267 -9.66 1.16 -12.88
N LYS A 268 -10.69 0.41 -12.50
CA LYS A 268 -12.07 0.69 -12.94
C LYS A 268 -12.65 1.96 -12.32
N ASN A 269 -12.08 2.46 -11.23
CA ASN A 269 -12.52 3.72 -10.65
C ASN A 269 -12.14 4.89 -11.57
N ASN A 270 -13.13 5.70 -11.94
CA ASN A 270 -12.95 6.81 -12.88
C ASN A 270 -12.01 7.90 -12.33
N GLU A 271 -12.04 8.18 -11.03
CA GLU A 271 -11.20 9.19 -10.39
C GLU A 271 -9.73 8.78 -10.46
N ILE A 272 -9.44 7.53 -10.08
CA ILE A 272 -8.09 6.95 -10.16
C ILE A 272 -7.61 6.88 -11.61
N SER A 273 -8.41 6.31 -12.52
CA SER A 273 -8.07 6.26 -13.96
C SER A 273 -7.72 7.63 -14.51
N THR A 274 -8.52 8.64 -14.18
CA THR A 274 -8.33 10.01 -14.62
C THR A 274 -7.03 10.59 -14.05
N MET A 275 -6.76 10.38 -12.76
CA MET A 275 -5.52 10.84 -12.12
C MET A 275 -4.29 10.20 -12.76
N ILE A 276 -4.32 8.89 -13.03
CA ILE A 276 -3.23 8.19 -13.72
C ILE A 276 -2.97 8.80 -15.10
N THR A 277 -4.04 9.03 -15.88
CA THR A 277 -3.92 9.66 -17.20
C THR A 277 -3.42 11.10 -17.11
N ALA A 278 -3.87 11.88 -16.11
CA ALA A 278 -3.40 13.25 -15.90
C ALA A 278 -1.91 13.28 -15.55
N ILE A 279 -1.44 12.44 -14.63
CA ILE A 279 -0.03 12.42 -14.21
C ILE A 279 0.89 11.90 -15.32
N GLY A 280 0.45 10.90 -16.09
CA GLY A 280 1.15 10.38 -17.27
C GLY A 280 2.16 9.28 -17.00
N THR A 281 2.46 8.96 -15.73
CA THR A 281 3.48 7.96 -15.37
C THR A 281 3.02 6.52 -15.46
N SER A 282 1.72 6.25 -15.66
CA SER A 282 1.12 4.90 -15.45
C SER A 282 1.32 4.40 -14.00
N ILE A 283 1.10 3.11 -13.71
CA ILE A 283 1.21 2.53 -12.35
C ILE A 283 1.79 1.11 -12.39
N GLY A 284 2.30 0.64 -11.25
CA GLY A 284 2.80 -0.72 -11.09
C GLY A 284 3.96 -1.02 -12.04
N GLU A 285 3.92 -2.17 -12.71
CA GLU A 285 4.98 -2.61 -13.64
C GLU A 285 5.17 -1.67 -14.85
N ASP A 286 4.11 -0.95 -15.24
CA ASP A 286 4.13 -0.03 -16.38
C ASP A 286 4.56 1.38 -15.97
N PHE A 287 4.86 1.60 -14.67
CA PHE A 287 5.22 2.91 -14.14
C PHE A 287 6.54 3.42 -14.72
N ASP A 288 6.53 4.66 -15.19
CA ASP A 288 7.71 5.35 -15.70
C ASP A 288 7.69 6.82 -15.28
N ILE A 289 8.55 7.18 -14.32
CA ILE A 289 8.64 8.53 -13.78
C ILE A 289 9.07 9.55 -14.86
N ASN A 290 9.80 9.14 -15.89
CA ASN A 290 10.25 10.05 -16.94
C ASN A 290 9.09 10.59 -17.79
N LYS A 291 7.93 9.91 -17.74
CA LYS A 291 6.70 10.37 -18.40
C LYS A 291 5.86 11.32 -17.56
N ILE A 292 6.35 11.74 -16.39
CA ILE A 292 5.63 12.66 -15.52
C ILE A 292 5.38 14.00 -16.22
N ARG A 293 4.12 14.46 -16.16
CA ARG A 293 3.68 15.71 -16.79
C ARG A 293 3.83 16.95 -15.91
N TYR A 294 3.84 16.76 -14.59
CA TYR A 294 3.84 17.84 -13.61
C TYR A 294 4.97 17.66 -12.59
N GLY A 295 5.72 18.72 -12.33
CA GLY A 295 6.83 18.71 -11.38
C GLY A 295 6.40 18.63 -9.93
N LYS A 296 5.19 19.12 -9.64
CA LYS A 296 4.54 19.02 -8.33
C LYS A 296 3.11 18.51 -8.50
N ILE A 297 2.73 17.57 -7.67
CA ILE A 297 1.36 17.10 -7.51
C ILE A 297 0.94 17.54 -6.11
N ILE A 298 -0.02 18.46 -6.04
CA ILE A 298 -0.46 19.12 -4.83
C ILE A 298 -1.88 18.63 -4.52
N ILE A 299 -2.06 17.96 -3.40
CA ILE A 299 -3.37 17.58 -2.87
C ILE A 299 -3.92 18.80 -2.13
N MET A 300 -5.09 19.27 -2.54
CA MET A 300 -5.75 20.44 -1.97
C MET A 300 -7.18 20.07 -1.59
N THR A 301 -7.34 19.64 -0.33
CA THR A 301 -8.60 19.22 0.27
C THR A 301 -9.04 20.23 1.33
N ASP A 302 -10.29 20.11 1.77
CA ASP A 302 -10.83 20.96 2.83
C ASP A 302 -10.12 20.67 4.17
N ALA A 303 -10.08 21.68 5.06
CA ALA A 303 -9.45 21.59 6.37
C ALA A 303 -10.42 21.00 7.42
N ASP A 304 -11.10 19.91 7.04
CA ASP A 304 -12.06 19.21 7.87
C ASP A 304 -11.76 17.69 7.92
N VAL A 305 -12.65 16.94 8.58
CA VAL A 305 -12.52 15.48 8.73
C VAL A 305 -12.62 14.73 7.40
N ASP A 306 -13.40 15.23 6.45
CA ASP A 306 -13.60 14.58 5.15
C ASP A 306 -12.41 14.84 4.22
N GLY A 307 -11.87 16.06 4.20
CA GLY A 307 -10.66 16.42 3.48
C GLY A 307 -9.43 15.69 4.00
N SER A 308 -9.32 15.52 5.33
CA SER A 308 -8.28 14.69 5.97
C SER A 308 -8.39 13.23 5.51
N HIS A 309 -9.61 12.69 5.45
CA HIS A 309 -9.84 11.32 4.96
C HIS A 309 -9.49 11.16 3.47
N ILE A 310 -9.84 12.12 2.61
CA ILE A 310 -9.46 12.10 1.19
C ILE A 310 -7.94 12.19 1.03
N SER A 311 -7.27 13.04 1.82
CA SER A 311 -5.81 13.12 1.85
C SER A 311 -5.20 11.76 2.20
N CYS A 312 -5.67 11.08 3.25
CA CYS A 312 -5.21 9.73 3.59
C CYS A 312 -5.42 8.72 2.45
N LEU A 313 -6.58 8.73 1.78
CA LEU A 313 -6.87 7.84 0.66
C LEU A 313 -5.94 8.08 -0.53
N LEU A 314 -5.67 9.35 -0.86
CA LEU A 314 -4.76 9.72 -1.94
C LEU A 314 -3.30 9.36 -1.61
N LEU A 315 -2.86 9.63 -0.38
CA LEU A 315 -1.53 9.24 0.08
C LEU A 315 -1.35 7.72 0.03
N THR A 316 -2.36 6.95 0.43
CA THR A 316 -2.35 5.48 0.30
C THR A 316 -2.22 5.07 -1.17
N PHE A 317 -2.97 5.71 -2.08
CA PHE A 317 -2.83 5.45 -3.53
C PHE A 317 -1.42 5.74 -4.05
N PHE A 318 -0.85 6.90 -3.73
CA PHE A 318 0.51 7.25 -4.16
C PHE A 318 1.52 6.28 -3.57
N TYR A 319 1.41 5.94 -2.29
CA TYR A 319 2.32 5.02 -1.61
C TYR A 319 2.28 3.61 -2.21
N ARG A 320 1.09 3.08 -2.52
CA ARG A 320 0.92 1.71 -3.03
C ARG A 320 1.21 1.55 -4.52
N PHE A 321 0.90 2.56 -5.35
CA PHE A 321 0.94 2.39 -6.81
C PHE A 321 1.86 3.35 -7.56
N MET A 322 2.34 4.41 -6.89
CA MET A 322 3.21 5.42 -7.47
C MET A 322 4.30 5.86 -6.47
N ASN A 323 4.79 4.93 -5.65
CA ASN A 323 5.79 5.19 -4.60
C ASN A 323 6.98 6.04 -5.09
N PRO A 324 7.54 5.81 -6.31
CA PRO A 324 8.68 6.60 -6.79
C PRO A 324 8.37 8.11 -6.95
N LEU A 325 7.10 8.52 -7.03
CA LEU A 325 6.73 9.94 -7.01
C LEU A 325 6.95 10.58 -5.64
N ILE A 326 6.71 9.83 -4.56
CA ILE A 326 6.94 10.29 -3.20
C ILE A 326 8.45 10.35 -2.95
N GLU A 327 9.19 9.29 -3.31
CA GLU A 327 10.66 9.25 -3.19
C GLU A 327 11.34 10.39 -3.98
N ALA A 328 10.82 10.71 -5.17
CA ALA A 328 11.31 11.83 -5.98
C ALA A 328 10.83 13.21 -5.49
N GLY A 329 10.12 13.29 -4.35
CA GLY A 329 9.65 14.53 -3.74
C GLY A 329 8.64 15.29 -4.58
N LYS A 330 7.75 14.59 -5.28
CA LYS A 330 6.77 15.19 -6.21
C LYS A 330 5.39 15.40 -5.60
N ILE A 331 5.10 14.80 -4.43
CA ILE A 331 3.80 14.87 -3.77
C ILE A 331 3.81 15.90 -2.63
N TYR A 332 2.79 16.75 -2.59
CA TYR A 332 2.64 17.83 -1.61
C TYR A 332 1.19 17.90 -1.10
N LEU A 333 0.99 18.35 0.13
CA LEU A 333 -0.31 18.79 0.65
C LEU A 333 -0.33 20.32 0.72
N ALA A 334 -1.40 20.92 0.19
CA ALA A 334 -1.67 22.34 0.40
C ALA A 334 -2.09 22.59 1.86
N GLN A 335 -1.70 23.74 2.41
CA GLN A 335 -2.14 24.20 3.71
C GLN A 335 -2.95 25.49 3.52
N PRO A 336 -4.29 25.40 3.38
CA PRO A 336 -5.14 26.59 3.40
C PRO A 336 -5.18 27.20 4.82
N PRO A 337 -5.46 28.51 4.95
CA PRO A 337 -5.55 29.16 6.25
C PRO A 337 -6.82 28.73 6.99
N LEU A 338 -6.73 28.63 8.32
CA LEU A 338 -7.86 28.31 9.19
C LEU A 338 -8.73 29.53 9.45
N TYR A 339 -8.12 30.73 9.55
CA TYR A 339 -8.84 31.96 9.88
C TYR A 339 -8.43 33.14 8.98
N LYS A 340 -9.40 34.02 8.76
CA LYS A 340 -9.23 35.36 8.24
C LYS A 340 -9.59 36.36 9.33
N LEU A 341 -8.62 37.21 9.68
CA LEU A 341 -8.75 38.30 10.63
C LEU A 341 -8.84 39.61 9.85
N GLN A 342 -9.88 40.40 10.11
CA GLN A 342 -10.11 41.66 9.39
C GLN A 342 -10.39 42.82 10.35
N LYS A 343 -9.64 43.92 10.19
CA LYS A 343 -9.86 45.18 10.90
C LYS A 343 -9.80 46.34 9.91
N GLY A 344 -10.96 46.89 9.57
CA GLY A 344 -11.08 47.88 8.50
C GLY A 344 -10.57 47.34 7.16
N LYS A 345 -9.48 47.92 6.65
CA LYS A 345 -8.81 47.49 5.40
C LYS A 345 -7.71 46.45 5.61
N GLN A 346 -7.27 46.22 6.85
CA GLN A 346 -6.22 45.25 7.15
C GLN A 346 -6.83 43.85 7.20
N VAL A 347 -6.29 42.93 6.40
CA VAL A 347 -6.68 41.51 6.37
C VAL A 347 -5.43 40.69 6.66
N ARG A 348 -5.55 39.70 7.56
CA ARG A 348 -4.49 38.75 7.89
C ARG A 348 -5.05 37.34 7.88
N TYR A 349 -4.38 36.43 7.20
CA TYR A 349 -4.68 35.00 7.21
C TYR A 349 -3.76 34.31 8.21
N VAL A 350 -4.30 33.39 8.99
CA VAL A 350 -3.56 32.61 9.99
C VAL A 350 -3.92 31.14 9.90
N TYR A 351 -2.97 30.27 10.21
CA TYR A 351 -3.01 28.84 9.92
C TYR A 351 -3.12 27.97 11.17
N THR A 352 -2.99 28.56 12.36
CA THR A 352 -3.13 27.88 13.65
C THR A 352 -3.89 28.75 14.65
N ASP A 353 -4.44 28.13 15.70
CA ASP A 353 -5.08 28.85 16.80
C ASP A 353 -4.10 29.73 17.57
N ASP A 354 -2.86 29.25 17.78
CA ASP A 354 -1.81 30.06 18.40
C ASP A 354 -1.48 31.32 17.59
N GLU A 355 -1.43 31.21 16.26
CA GLU A 355 -1.25 32.37 15.38
C GLU A 355 -2.44 33.32 15.42
N LYS A 356 -3.66 32.78 15.52
CA LYS A 356 -4.88 33.57 15.68
C LYS A 356 -4.84 34.40 16.96
N GLU A 357 -4.55 33.78 18.11
CA GLU A 357 -4.48 34.49 19.40
C GLU A 357 -3.41 35.59 19.38
N LYS A 358 -2.20 35.28 18.88
CA LYS A 358 -1.13 36.29 18.72
C LYS A 358 -1.55 37.44 17.82
N ALA A 359 -2.16 37.13 16.67
CA ALA A 359 -2.60 38.15 15.72
C ALA A 359 -3.75 39.01 16.27
N LEU A 360 -4.66 38.45 17.08
CA LEU A 360 -5.71 39.20 17.77
C LEU A 360 -5.14 40.20 18.77
N VAL A 361 -4.13 39.80 19.55
CA VAL A 361 -3.42 40.71 20.48
C VAL A 361 -2.75 41.85 19.71
N GLU A 362 -2.08 41.55 18.60
CA GLU A 362 -1.39 42.55 17.77
C GLU A 362 -2.37 43.53 17.08
N MET A 363 -3.52 43.02 16.62
CA MET A 363 -4.52 43.82 15.92
C MET A 363 -5.44 44.60 16.87
N GLY A 364 -5.50 44.25 18.15
CA GLY A 364 -6.31 44.88 19.19
C GLY A 364 -7.81 44.62 19.04
N GLU A 365 -8.65 45.38 19.75
CA GLU A 365 -10.10 45.16 19.75
C GLU A 365 -10.79 45.50 18.41
N GLY A 366 -11.95 44.88 18.17
CA GLY A 366 -12.79 45.13 16.99
C GLY A 366 -12.39 44.39 15.71
N VAL A 367 -11.63 43.29 15.84
CA VAL A 367 -11.24 42.43 14.70
C VAL A 367 -12.37 41.45 14.38
N GLY A 368 -12.82 41.45 13.12
CA GLY A 368 -13.71 40.42 12.60
C GLY A 368 -12.94 39.12 12.36
N ILE A 369 -13.47 38.01 12.86
CA ILE A 369 -12.87 36.67 12.71
C ILE A 369 -13.80 35.85 11.81
N GLN A 370 -13.25 35.32 10.72
CA GLN A 370 -13.92 34.32 9.89
C GLN A 370 -13.09 33.04 9.92
N ARG A 371 -13.68 31.93 10.36
CA ARG A 371 -13.08 30.59 10.26
C ARG A 371 -13.50 29.97 8.94
N TYR A 372 -12.53 29.46 8.18
CA TYR A 372 -12.81 28.70 6.97
C TYR A 372 -13.06 27.24 7.32
N LYS A 373 -14.17 26.68 6.83
CA LYS A 373 -14.46 25.25 6.97
C LYS A 373 -14.12 24.46 5.71
N GLY A 374 -14.22 25.09 4.56
CA GLY A 374 -13.88 24.48 3.27
C GLY A 374 -13.34 25.49 2.28
N LEU A 375 -12.58 25.00 1.31
CA LEU A 375 -11.95 25.78 0.25
C LEU A 375 -13.00 26.51 -0.63
N GLY A 376 -14.22 25.99 -0.69
CA GLY A 376 -15.33 26.59 -1.44
C GLY A 376 -15.86 27.90 -0.83
N GLU A 377 -15.51 28.23 0.42
CA GLU A 377 -15.89 29.49 1.06
C GLU A 377 -14.99 30.67 0.66
N MET A 378 -13.84 30.35 0.04
CA MET A 378 -12.92 31.34 -0.49
C MET A 378 -13.31 31.76 -1.91
N ASP A 379 -13.17 33.04 -2.21
CA ASP A 379 -13.17 33.50 -3.59
C ASP A 379 -11.83 33.18 -4.29
N ALA A 380 -11.77 33.40 -5.60
CA ALA A 380 -10.61 33.03 -6.42
C ALA A 380 -9.34 33.81 -6.04
N GLU A 381 -9.47 35.07 -5.60
CA GLU A 381 -8.35 35.92 -5.22
C GLU A 381 -7.80 35.48 -3.85
N GLN A 382 -8.69 35.19 -2.90
CA GLN A 382 -8.34 34.64 -1.59
C GLN A 382 -7.61 33.30 -1.71
N LEU A 383 -8.15 32.37 -2.51
CA LEU A 383 -7.55 31.06 -2.70
C LEU A 383 -6.17 31.16 -3.37
N TRP A 384 -6.03 32.07 -4.35
CA TRP A 384 -4.75 32.37 -4.97
C TRP A 384 -3.74 32.87 -3.94
N ASP A 385 -4.05 33.96 -3.25
CA ASP A 385 -3.12 34.65 -2.36
C ASP A 385 -2.67 33.82 -1.15
N THR A 386 -3.49 32.87 -0.72
CA THR A 386 -3.23 32.10 0.50
C THR A 386 -2.64 30.72 0.24
N THR A 387 -3.04 30.07 -0.85
CA THR A 387 -2.85 28.62 -1.01
C THR A 387 -2.22 28.24 -2.34
N MET A 388 -2.35 29.07 -3.40
CA MET A 388 -1.87 28.72 -4.74
C MET A 388 -0.68 29.56 -5.23
N ASP A 389 -0.48 30.77 -4.71
CA ASP A 389 0.63 31.66 -5.06
C ASP A 389 1.96 31.06 -4.56
N PRO A 390 2.90 30.68 -5.45
CA PRO A 390 4.19 30.11 -5.06
C PRO A 390 5.03 31.00 -4.13
N SER A 391 4.79 32.30 -4.10
CA SER A 391 5.53 33.25 -3.25
C SER A 391 4.99 33.36 -1.82
N LYS A 392 3.74 32.94 -1.58
CA LYS A 392 3.04 33.10 -0.28
C LYS A 392 2.57 31.79 0.34
N ARG A 393 2.23 30.79 -0.49
CA ARG A 393 1.62 29.55 -0.03
C ARG A 393 2.55 28.71 0.84
N LEU A 394 1.94 27.88 1.67
CA LEU A 394 2.60 26.83 2.44
C LEU A 394 2.23 25.46 1.86
N LEU A 395 3.25 24.66 1.52
CA LEU A 395 3.09 23.28 1.07
C LEU A 395 3.85 22.34 2.00
N LYS A 396 3.17 21.28 2.46
CA LYS A 396 3.83 20.16 3.14
C LYS A 396 4.32 19.17 2.08
N LYS A 397 5.63 19.03 1.95
CA LYS A 397 6.22 17.99 1.08
C LYS A 397 6.09 16.64 1.76
N ILE A 398 5.62 15.64 1.03
CA ILE A 398 5.50 14.27 1.54
C ILE A 398 6.81 13.52 1.27
N GLU A 399 7.36 12.91 2.32
CA GLU A 399 8.57 12.11 2.28
C GLU A 399 8.33 10.79 3.03
N ILE A 400 9.13 9.76 2.71
CA ILE A 400 9.08 8.46 3.38
C ILE A 400 10.38 8.33 4.17
N ASP A 401 10.31 8.57 5.48
CA ASP A 401 11.47 8.45 6.36
C ASP A 401 11.78 6.99 6.68
N ASP A 402 10.73 6.20 6.92
CA ASP A 402 10.81 4.76 7.20
C ASP A 402 9.71 4.03 6.43
N ALA A 403 10.10 3.31 5.38
CA ALA A 403 9.18 2.56 4.54
C ALA A 403 8.52 1.39 5.28
N VAL A 404 9.19 0.79 6.26
CA VAL A 404 8.64 -0.32 7.05
C VAL A 404 7.52 0.22 7.94
N ARG A 405 7.83 1.26 8.72
CA ARG A 405 6.84 1.91 9.59
C ARG A 405 5.67 2.49 8.79
N ALA A 406 5.95 3.14 7.65
CA ALA A 406 4.90 3.66 6.78
C ALA A 406 4.00 2.53 6.26
N ASN A 407 4.57 1.39 5.86
CA ASN A 407 3.82 0.23 5.43
C ASN A 407 2.89 -0.30 6.55
N GLU A 408 3.41 -0.46 7.76
CA GLU A 408 2.65 -0.93 8.92
C GLU A 408 1.50 0.01 9.27
N ILE A 409 1.73 1.34 9.22
CA ILE A 409 0.69 2.34 9.47
C ILE A 409 -0.41 2.26 8.40
N PHE A 410 -0.05 2.18 7.12
CA PHE A 410 -1.05 2.04 6.05
C PHE A 410 -1.83 0.72 6.16
N GLU A 411 -1.16 -0.38 6.48
CA GLU A 411 -1.81 -1.68 6.67
C GLU A 411 -2.79 -1.65 7.85
N THR A 412 -2.39 -1.05 8.97
CA THR A 412 -3.24 -0.91 10.17
C THR A 412 -4.44 0.01 9.92
N LEU A 413 -4.20 1.22 9.40
CA LEU A 413 -5.24 2.24 9.24
C LEU A 413 -6.14 1.99 8.03
N MET A 414 -5.60 1.44 6.94
CA MET A 414 -6.30 1.31 5.68
C MET A 414 -6.65 -0.13 5.32
N GLY A 415 -6.02 -1.14 5.94
CA GLY A 415 -6.21 -2.57 5.67
C GLY A 415 -7.45 -3.18 6.30
N ASP A 416 -7.58 -4.51 6.24
CA ASP A 416 -8.81 -5.22 6.61
C ASP A 416 -8.98 -5.55 8.10
N GLU A 417 -7.91 -5.39 8.87
CA GLU A 417 -7.85 -5.65 10.30
C GLU A 417 -8.56 -4.55 11.12
N VAL A 418 -9.82 -4.79 11.48
CA VAL A 418 -10.63 -3.84 12.25
C VAL A 418 -10.10 -3.66 13.67
N GLU A 419 -9.65 -4.74 14.31
CA GLU A 419 -9.23 -4.69 15.71
C GLU A 419 -7.90 -3.94 15.87
N ALA A 420 -6.90 -4.24 15.03
CA ALA A 420 -5.62 -3.53 15.05
C ALA A 420 -5.80 -2.02 14.82
N ARG A 421 -6.71 -1.65 13.91
CA ARG A 421 -7.09 -0.25 13.71
C ARG A 421 -7.75 0.36 14.94
N ARG A 422 -8.65 -0.38 15.58
CA ARG A 422 -9.35 0.07 16.80
C ARG A 422 -8.34 0.31 17.92
N GLU A 423 -7.43 -0.63 18.16
CA GLU A 423 -6.35 -0.51 19.14
C GLU A 423 -5.49 0.71 18.87
N PHE A 424 -5.05 0.89 17.62
CA PHE A 424 -4.29 2.08 17.21
C PHE A 424 -5.03 3.38 17.52
N ILE A 425 -6.33 3.46 17.18
CA ILE A 425 -7.15 4.65 17.47
C ILE A 425 -7.27 4.87 18.98
N MET A 426 -7.47 3.81 19.77
CA MET A 426 -7.60 3.93 21.23
C MET A 426 -6.28 4.37 21.88
N GLU A 427 -5.14 3.87 21.40
CA GLU A 427 -3.81 4.23 21.90
C GLU A 427 -3.47 5.71 21.62
N HIS A 428 -3.88 6.23 20.47
CA HIS A 428 -3.54 7.59 20.02
C HIS A 428 -4.72 8.57 20.15
N ALA A 429 -5.81 8.20 20.83
CA ALA A 429 -7.01 9.03 20.96
C ALA A 429 -6.70 10.35 21.69
N ASP A 430 -5.87 10.28 22.73
CA ASP A 430 -5.51 11.42 23.58
C ASP A 430 -4.45 12.34 22.93
N ASP A 431 -3.81 11.90 21.85
CA ASP A 431 -2.84 12.70 21.09
C ASP A 431 -3.51 13.77 20.23
N VAL A 432 -4.83 13.67 20.01
CA VAL A 432 -5.60 14.60 19.19
C VAL A 432 -6.26 15.66 20.07
N GLY A 433 -5.67 16.85 20.13
CA GLY A 433 -6.16 17.97 20.96
C GLY A 433 -7.49 18.58 20.49
N GLU A 434 -7.83 18.47 19.20
CA GLU A 434 -9.08 18.98 18.63
C GLU A 434 -9.62 18.06 17.53
N LEU A 435 -10.82 17.51 17.76
CA LEU A 435 -11.66 16.94 16.71
C LEU A 435 -12.72 17.99 16.36
N ASP A 436 -12.85 18.35 15.09
CA ASP A 436 -14.01 19.12 14.61
C ASP A 436 -15.25 18.20 14.73
N ILE A 437 -15.97 18.31 15.84
CA ILE A 437 -17.26 17.64 16.11
C ILE A 437 -18.42 18.56 15.73
#